data_AF-A0A944A9X1-F1
#
_entry.id   AF-A0A944A9X1-F1
#
_cell.length_a   1.000
_cell.length_b   1.000
_cell.length_c   1.000
_cell.angle_alpha   90.00
_cell.angle_beta   90.00
_cell.angle_gamma   90.00
#
_symmetry.space_group_name_H-M   'P 1'
#
loop_
_entity.id
_entity.type
_entity.pdbx_description
1 polymer ?
#
loop_
_entity_poly.entity_id
_entity_poly.type
_entity_poly.pdbx_seq_one_letter_code
_entity_poly.pdbx_strand_id
1 'polypeptide(L)' 'MNVIQKTKKYLSGVAAEAKRVTWPGMNELWESTLVVISFIFILAATTLVCDKAIEGVIKAVHAGA' A
#
# COMPACT_ATOMS: atom_id res chain seq x y z
N MET A 1 39.49 2.44 12.24
CA MET A 1 38.33 1.83 12.93
C MET A 1 37.18 1.78 11.91
N ASN A 2 37.10 0.71 11.12
CA ASN A 2 36.33 0.69 9.88
C ASN A 2 34.83 0.59 10.17
N VAL A 3 34.09 1.65 9.91
CA VAL A 3 32.62 1.75 10.02
C VAL A 3 31.92 0.58 9.34
N ILE A 4 32.49 0.10 8.22
CA ILE A 4 32.08 -1.10 7.47
C ILE A 4 31.97 -2.35 8.36
N GLN A 5 32.91 -2.57 9.29
CA GLN A 5 32.89 -3.72 10.20
C GLN A 5 31.79 -3.60 11.25
N LYS A 6 31.53 -2.38 11.76
CA LYS A 6 30.42 -2.13 12.68
C LYS A 6 29.07 -2.33 11.99
N THR A 7 28.89 -1.78 10.78
CA THR A 7 27.65 -1.94 10.02
C THR A 7 27.39 -3.41 9.68
N LYS A 8 28.42 -4.18 9.29
CA LYS A 8 28.29 -5.63 9.05
C LYS A 8 27.81 -6.39 10.29
N LYS A 9 28.38 -6.08 11.46
CA LYS A 9 27.98 -6.70 12.74
C LYS A 9 26.55 -6.33 13.14
N TYR A 10 26.14 -5.08 12.91
CA TYR A 10 24.75 -4.65 13.11
C TYR A 10 23.78 -5.35 12.18
N LEU A 11 24.09 -5.41 10.87
CA LEU A 11 23.24 -6.07 9.88
C LEU A 11 23.08 -7.56 10.15
N SER A 12 24.13 -8.24 10.64
CA SER A 12 24.02 -9.64 11.07
C SER A 12 23.12 -9.82 12.28
N GLY A 13 23.11 -8.85 13.22
CA GLY A 13 22.20 -8.84 14.36
C GLY A 13 20.75 -8.65 13.95
N VAL A 14 20.48 -7.71 13.03
CA VAL A 14 19.14 -7.45 12.47
C VAL A 14 18.63 -8.68 11.70
N ALA A 15 19.49 -9.32 10.89
CA ALA A 15 19.13 -10.53 10.17
C ALA A 15 18.81 -11.71 11.11
N ALA A 16 19.50 -11.82 12.24
CA ALA A 16 19.21 -12.83 13.26
C ALA A 16 17.85 -12.57 13.92
N GLU A 17 17.52 -11.31 14.20
CA GLU A 17 16.24 -10.93 14.79
C GLU A 17 15.08 -11.09 13.79
N ALA A 18 15.30 -10.72 12.53
CA ALA A 18 14.33 -10.96 11.46
C ALA A 18 14.00 -12.45 11.31
N LYS A 19 14.96 -13.36 11.54
CA LYS A 19 14.71 -14.81 11.53
C LYS A 19 13.93 -15.32 12.74
N ARG A 20 13.90 -14.58 13.86
CA ARG A 20 13.10 -14.94 15.05
C ARG A 20 11.63 -14.58 14.89
N VAL A 21 11.32 -13.66 13.98
CA VAL A 21 9.95 -13.30 13.65
C VAL A 21 9.32 -14.41 12.81
N THR A 22 8.09 -14.79 13.15
CA THR A 22 7.27 -15.70 12.36
C THR A 22 6.78 -14.97 11.11
N TRP A 23 7.46 -15.19 9.98
CA TRP A 23 7.02 -14.66 8.70
C TRP A 23 5.85 -15.48 8.16
N PRO A 24 4.81 -14.82 7.64
CA PRO A 24 3.70 -15.50 6.97
C PRO A 24 4.19 -16.35 5.80
N GLY A 25 3.50 -17.46 5.57
CA GLY A 25 3.75 -18.31 4.41
C GLY A 25 3.39 -17.60 3.10
N MET A 26 3.92 -18.09 1.97
CA MET A 26 3.63 -17.50 0.65
C MET A 26 2.13 -17.42 0.36
N ASN A 27 1.35 -18.42 0.76
CA ASN A 27 -0.10 -18.45 0.54
C ASN A 27 -0.83 -17.35 1.34
N GLU A 28 -0.52 -17.18 2.63
CA GLU A 28 -1.12 -16.14 3.48
C GLU A 28 -0.79 -14.74 2.96
N LEU A 29 0.41 -14.57 2.39
CA LEU A 29 0.83 -13.33 1.75
C LEU A 29 -0.02 -12.99 0.53
N TRP A 30 -0.30 -13.99 -0.31
CA TRP A 30 -1.14 -13.84 -1.50
C TRP A 30 -2.58 -13.53 -1.14
N GLU A 31 -3.15 -14.22 -0.15
CA GLU A 31 -4.50 -13.96 0.34
C GLU A 31 -4.64 -12.54 0.88
N SER A 32 -3.70 -12.10 1.72
CA SER A 32 -3.69 -10.74 2.28
C SER A 32 -3.55 -9.67 1.18
N THR A 33 -2.67 -9.91 0.20
CA THR A 33 -2.46 -8.98 -0.91
C THR A 33 -3.69 -8.88 -1.82
N LEU A 34 -4.35 -10.01 -2.10
CA LEU A 34 -5.57 -10.04 -2.91
C LEU A 34 -6.69 -9.22 -2.25
N VAL A 35 -6.86 -9.35 -0.94
CA VAL A 35 -7.82 -8.54 -0.18
C VAL A 35 -7.50 -7.05 -0.30
N VAL A 36 -6.24 -6.65 -0.11
CA VAL A 36 -5.87 -5.22 -0.23
C VAL A 36 -6.11 -4.69 -1.65
N ILE A 37 -5.76 -5.47 -2.67
CA ILE A 37 -6.00 -5.12 -4.08
C ILE A 37 -7.50 -4.93 -4.35
N SER A 38 -8.36 -5.79 -3.82
CA SER A 38 -9.81 -5.66 -4.03
C SER A 38 -10.37 -4.38 -3.41
N PHE A 39 -9.91 -4.01 -2.20
CA PHE A 39 -10.27 -2.74 -1.57
C PHE A 39 -9.80 -1.53 -2.37
N ILE A 40 -8.59 -1.58 -2.95
CA ILE A 40 -8.08 -0.51 -3.81
C ILE A 40 -9.00 -0.30 -5.01
N PHE A 41 -9.44 -1.38 -5.68
CA PHE A 41 -10.37 -1.28 -6.80
C PHE A 41 -11.73 -0.69 -6.40
N ILE A 42 -12.27 -1.08 -5.25
CA ILE A 42 -13.54 -0.54 -4.74
C ILE A 42 -13.42 0.97 -4.46
N LEU A 43 -12.33 1.39 -3.82
CA LEU A 43 -12.09 2.79 -3.54
C LEU A 43 -11.91 3.59 -4.82
N ALA A 44 -11.12 3.07 -5.78
CA ALA A 44 -10.91 3.71 -7.08
C ALA A 44 -12.21 3.87 -7.87
N ALA A 45 -13.08 2.87 -7.87
CA ALA A 45 -14.40 2.95 -8.51
C ALA A 45 -15.27 4.01 -7.82
N THR A 46 -15.23 4.05 -6.49
CA THR A 46 -16.01 5.03 -5.70
C THR A 46 -15.55 6.46 -5.95
N THR A 47 -14.24 6.72 -5.93
CA THR A 47 -13.70 8.05 -6.25
C THR A 47 -14.03 8.45 -7.69
N LEU A 48 -13.96 7.52 -8.65
CA LEU A 48 -14.36 7.81 -10.03
C LEU A 48 -15.83 8.25 -10.13
N VAL A 49 -16.74 7.58 -9.40
CA VAL A 49 -18.16 7.97 -9.36
C VAL A 49 -18.31 9.37 -8.74
N CYS A 50 -17.63 9.65 -7.63
CA CYS A 50 -17.64 10.96 -6.99
C CYS A 50 -17.12 12.06 -7.92
N ASP A 51 -15.99 11.83 -8.59
CA ASP A 51 -15.39 12.79 -9.52
C ASP A 51 -16.34 13.11 -10.67
N LYS A 52 -17.00 12.08 -11.23
CA LYS A 52 -17.98 12.27 -12.31
C LYS A 52 -19.26 12.96 -11.85
N ALA A 53 -19.72 12.68 -10.63
CA ALA A 53 -20.86 13.37 -10.04
C ALA A 53 -20.56 14.87 -9.85
N ILE A 54 -19.38 15.20 -9.30
CA ILE A 54 -18.93 16.58 -9.11
C ILE A 54 -18.75 17.28 -10.46
N GLU A 55 -18.11 16.63 -11.44
CA GLU A 55 -17.96 17.15 -12.80
C GLU A 55 -19.33 17.45 -13.44
N GLY A 56 -20.31 16.56 -13.25
CA GLY A 56 -21.68 16.75 -13.72
C GLY A 56 -22.38 17.95 -13.08
N VAL A 57 -22.27 18.09 -11.75
CA VAL A 57 -22.83 19.23 -11.01
C VAL A 57 -22.19 20.55 -11.46
N ILE A 58 -20.87 20.59 -11.60
CA ILE A 58 -20.15 21.78 -12.05
C ILE A 58 -20.62 22.19 -13.46
N LYS A 59 -20.73 21.23 -14.39
CA LYS A 59 -21.24 21.50 -15.74
C LYS A 59 -22.67 22.01 -15.74
N ALA A 60 -23.54 21.43 -14.90
CA ALA A 60 -24.93 21.85 -14.79
C ALA A 60 -25.06 23.29 -14.24
N VAL A 61 -24.27 23.64 -13.23
CA VAL A 61 -24.23 25.01 -12.68
C VAL A 61 -23.68 26.00 -13.71
N HIS A 62 -22.61 25.64 -14.41
CA HIS A 62 -22.01 26.54 -15.41
C HIS A 62 -22.87 26.72 -16.67
N ALA A 63 -23.67 25.72 -17.05
CA ALA A 63 -24.62 25.84 -18.17
C ALA A 63 -25.88 26.66 -17.81
N GLY A 64 -26.13 26.91 -16.52
CA GLY A 64 -27.25 27.71 -16.03
C GLY A 64 -26.92 29.17 -15.68
N ALA A 65 -25.65 29.58 -15.83
CA ALA A 65 -25.17 30.97 -15.65
C ALA A 65 -24.79 31.58 -17.00
#